data_AF-A0A7S0Z1W5-F1
#
_entry.id   AF-A0A7S0Z1W5-F1
#
_cell.length_a   1.000
_cell.length_b   1.000
_cell.length_c   1.000
_cell.angle_alpha   90.00
_cell.angle_beta   90.00
_cell.angle_gamma   90.00
#
_symmetry.space_group_name_H-M   'P 1'
#
loop_
_entity.id
_entity.type
_entity.pdbx_description
1 polymer ?
#
loop_
_entity_poly.entity_id
_entity_poly.type
_entity_poly.pdbx_seq_one_letter_code
_entity_poly.pdbx_strand_id
1 'polypeptide(L)'
;VPRTGSADKKGGGLTRKASGMKGTPRYMSPEVLMNPSGDYTEKVDVYGVAMTMWSMATCEVPYAHVQSALDLVRIAHQHGVRPPMDYILQTWPDFAQVLSKSWCHNPEERLSAQELIVMLDRAWEALGSPNEG
;
A
#
# COMPACT_ATOMS: atom_id res chain seq x y z
N VAL A 1 12.47 -35.30 54.46
CA VAL A 1 13.29 -35.31 53.23
C VAL A 1 13.12 -36.70 52.60
N PRO A 2 12.85 -36.90 51.29
CA PRO A 2 13.05 -35.98 50.17
C PRO A 2 11.79 -35.63 49.35
N ARG A 3 11.98 -34.61 48.51
CA ARG A 3 11.10 -33.98 47.52
C ARG A 3 11.01 -34.81 46.24
N THR A 4 9.86 -34.83 45.57
CA THR A 4 9.67 -34.87 44.10
C THR A 4 8.20 -34.51 43.86
N GLY A 5 7.74 -33.75 42.86
CA GLY A 5 8.33 -33.00 41.77
C GLY A 5 7.15 -32.34 41.04
N SER A 6 7.28 -31.04 40.75
CA SER A 6 6.28 -30.20 40.08
C SER A 6 5.88 -30.77 38.71
N ALA A 7 4.58 -30.92 38.45
CA ALA A 7 4.05 -31.15 37.12
C ALA A 7 3.74 -29.79 36.49
N ASP A 8 4.75 -29.20 35.84
CA ASP A 8 4.62 -27.96 35.09
C ASP A 8 3.73 -28.20 33.85
N LYS A 9 2.54 -27.62 33.86
CA LYS A 9 1.73 -27.41 32.66
C LYS A 9 2.45 -26.42 31.76
N LYS A 10 3.22 -26.91 30.78
CA LYS A 10 3.71 -26.06 29.68
C LYS A 10 2.53 -25.69 28.79
N GLY A 11 1.97 -24.52 29.05
CA GLY A 11 1.15 -23.79 28.10
C GLY A 11 1.99 -23.55 26.84
N GLY A 12 1.64 -24.26 25.77
CA GLY A 12 2.14 -23.98 24.43
C GLY A 12 1.59 -22.65 23.96
N GLY A 13 2.19 -21.55 24.42
CA GLY A 13 2.01 -20.25 23.82
C GLY A 13 2.54 -20.33 22.41
N LEU A 14 1.65 -20.34 21.42
CA LEU A 14 2.00 -19.96 20.05
C LEU A 14 2.52 -18.52 20.14
N THR A 15 3.83 -18.35 20.30
CA THR A 15 4.47 -17.09 19.98
C THR A 15 4.26 -16.92 18.48
N ARG A 16 3.22 -16.19 18.10
CA ARG A 16 3.18 -15.57 16.78
C ARG A 16 4.47 -14.76 16.71
N LYS A 17 5.46 -15.24 15.97
CA LYS A 17 6.51 -14.37 15.46
C LYS A 17 5.72 -13.29 14.72
N ALA A 18 5.62 -12.11 15.32
CA ALA A 18 5.39 -10.90 14.57
C ALA A 18 6.61 -10.78 13.67
N SER A 19 6.59 -11.48 12.53
CA SER A 19 7.39 -11.09 11.38
C SER A 19 6.98 -9.66 11.15
N GLY A 20 7.87 -8.73 11.51
CA GLY A 20 7.60 -7.31 11.47
C GLY A 20 7.26 -6.93 10.05
N MET A 21 5.98 -6.97 9.68
CA MET A 21 5.48 -6.22 8.53
C MET A 21 5.79 -4.77 8.85
N LYS A 22 6.86 -4.25 8.24
CA LYS A 22 7.22 -2.84 8.34
C LYS A 22 6.26 -2.08 7.44
N GLY A 23 5.16 -1.60 8.01
CA GLY A 23 4.18 -0.72 7.34
C GLY A 23 2.72 -1.10 7.57
N THR A 24 1.81 -0.30 7.03
CA THR A 24 0.36 -0.55 7.08
C THR A 24 -0.04 -1.39 5.86
N PRO A 25 -0.51 -2.65 6.02
CA PRO A 25 -0.69 -3.59 4.90
C PRO A 25 -1.50 -3.06 3.71
N ARG A 26 -2.50 -2.21 3.96
CA ARG A 26 -3.37 -1.64 2.91
C ARG A 26 -2.66 -0.70 1.94
N TYR A 27 -1.48 -0.21 2.32
CA TYR A 27 -0.65 0.71 1.52
C TYR A 27 0.57 0.00 0.92
N MET A 28 0.80 -1.27 1.28
CA MET A 28 1.94 -2.03 0.75
C MET A 28 1.70 -2.47 -0.68
N SER A 29 2.76 -2.54 -1.47
CA SER A 29 2.70 -3.12 -2.80
C SER A 29 2.42 -4.63 -2.75
N PRO A 30 1.88 -5.22 -3.85
CA PRO A 30 1.54 -6.64 -3.88
C PRO A 30 2.72 -7.56 -3.55
N GLU A 31 3.91 -7.26 -4.07
CA GLU A 31 5.11 -8.06 -3.83
C GLU A 31 5.59 -8.00 -2.37
N VAL A 32 5.45 -6.85 -1.70
CA VAL A 32 5.77 -6.72 -0.27
C VAL A 32 4.75 -7.48 0.59
N LEU A 33 3.46 -7.48 0.21
CA LEU A 33 2.44 -8.26 0.89
C LEU A 33 2.66 -9.78 0.76
N MET A 34 3.17 -10.24 -0.38
CA MET A 34 3.43 -11.66 -0.65
C MET A 34 4.75 -12.15 -0.04
N ASN A 35 5.79 -11.32 -0.11
CA ASN A 35 7.10 -11.63 0.44
C ASN A 35 7.66 -10.44 1.22
N PRO A 36 7.26 -10.27 2.50
CA PRO A 36 7.73 -9.17 3.34
C PRO A 36 9.24 -9.15 3.59
N SER A 37 9.94 -10.26 3.32
CA SER A 37 11.39 -10.41 3.44
C SER A 37 12.13 -10.36 2.09
N GLY A 38 11.42 -10.04 1.00
CA GLY A 38 12.00 -9.86 -0.33
C GLY A 38 12.75 -8.54 -0.47
N ASP A 39 13.28 -8.31 -1.67
CA ASP A 39 14.01 -7.09 -2.00
C ASP A 39 13.08 -5.88 -2.05
N TYR A 40 13.44 -4.83 -1.30
CA TYR A 40 12.75 -3.55 -1.31
C TYR A 40 13.44 -2.63 -2.31
N THR A 41 12.68 -2.16 -3.29
CA THR A 41 13.14 -1.19 -4.29
C THR A 41 12.35 0.10 -4.15
N GLU A 42 12.80 1.20 -4.76
CA GLU A 42 12.03 2.45 -4.77
C GLU A 42 10.58 2.29 -5.30
N LYS A 43 10.33 1.28 -6.13
CA LYS A 43 9.02 1.00 -6.74
C LYS A 43 7.99 0.55 -5.71
N VAL A 44 8.41 -0.02 -4.58
CA VAL A 44 7.50 -0.39 -3.49
C VAL A 44 7.00 0.85 -2.76
N ASP A 45 7.88 1.84 -2.60
CA ASP A 45 7.54 3.13 -1.98
C ASP A 45 6.65 3.96 -2.90
N VAL A 46 6.93 3.99 -4.22
CA VAL A 46 6.07 4.67 -5.21
C VAL A 46 4.63 4.13 -5.17
N TYR A 47 4.45 2.81 -5.03
CA TYR A 47 3.12 2.22 -4.85
C TYR A 47 2.45 2.72 -3.57
N GLY A 48 3.18 2.71 -2.44
CA GLY A 48 2.65 3.17 -1.16
C GLY A 48 2.29 4.66 -1.16
N VAL A 49 3.08 5.49 -1.84
CA VAL A 49 2.77 6.91 -2.06
C VAL A 49 1.50 7.07 -2.89
N ALA A 50 1.31 6.30 -3.97
CA ALA A 50 0.07 6.32 -4.75
C ALA A 50 -1.16 5.96 -3.92
N MET A 51 -1.08 4.91 -3.08
CA MET A 51 -2.17 4.54 -2.17
C MET A 51 -2.46 5.63 -1.13
N THR A 52 -1.42 6.31 -0.66
CA THR A 52 -1.55 7.45 0.27
C THR A 52 -2.21 8.65 -0.40
N MET A 53 -1.78 9.00 -1.62
CA MET A 53 -2.36 10.07 -2.42
C MET A 53 -3.83 9.81 -2.74
N TRP A 54 -4.19 8.57 -3.10
CA TRP A 54 -5.58 8.18 -3.27
C TRP A 54 -6.38 8.39 -1.97
N SER A 55 -5.85 7.93 -0.84
CA SER A 55 -6.49 8.06 0.48
C SER A 55 -6.70 9.52 0.89
N MET A 56 -5.76 10.41 0.55
CA MET A 56 -5.90 11.85 0.76
C MET A 56 -6.97 12.47 -0.14
N ALA A 57 -7.03 12.07 -1.41
CA ALA A 57 -7.99 12.63 -2.37
C ALA A 57 -9.43 12.19 -2.10
N THR A 58 -9.64 11.00 -1.54
CA THR A 58 -10.97 10.46 -1.21
C THR A 58 -11.35 10.64 0.26
N CYS A 59 -10.37 10.95 1.12
CA CYS A 59 -10.51 10.87 2.58
C CYS A 59 -10.92 9.46 3.08
N GLU A 60 -10.61 8.41 2.31
CA GLU A 60 -10.97 7.02 2.64
C GLU A 60 -9.75 6.15 2.95
N VAL A 61 -9.98 5.07 3.70
CA VAL A 61 -8.97 4.03 3.94
C VAL A 61 -8.98 3.04 2.76
N PRO A 62 -7.83 2.73 2.14
CA PRO A 62 -7.80 1.79 1.03
C PRO A 62 -8.35 0.42 1.42
N TYR A 63 -9.29 -0.07 0.61
CA TYR A 63 -9.95 -1.36 0.84
C TYR A 63 -10.62 -1.47 2.22
N ALA A 64 -11.24 -0.40 2.74
CA ALA A 64 -11.87 -0.38 4.06
C ALA A 64 -12.88 -1.53 4.30
N HIS A 65 -13.52 -2.01 3.24
CA HIS A 65 -14.45 -3.15 3.28
C HIS A 65 -13.78 -4.51 3.52
N VAL A 66 -12.45 -4.61 3.35
CA VAL A 66 -11.69 -5.85 3.51
C VAL A 66 -11.20 -6.00 4.95
N GLN A 67 -11.68 -7.04 5.63
CA GLN A 67 -11.40 -7.26 7.05
C GLN A 67 -10.18 -8.14 7.30
N SER A 68 -9.89 -9.09 6.40
CA SER A 68 -8.80 -10.05 6.56
C SER A 68 -7.54 -9.63 5.81
N ALA A 69 -6.38 -9.80 6.45
CA ALA A 69 -5.08 -9.61 5.80
C ALA A 69 -4.90 -10.59 4.62
N LEU A 70 -5.44 -11.81 4.72
CA LEU A 70 -5.39 -12.78 3.62
C LEU A 70 -6.20 -12.30 2.41
N ASP A 71 -7.33 -11.64 2.63
CA ASP A 71 -8.13 -11.09 1.54
C ASP A 71 -7.46 -9.88 0.89
N LEU A 72 -6.72 -9.06 1.65
CA LEU A 72 -5.87 -8.01 1.09
C LEU A 72 -4.78 -8.59 0.17
N VAL A 73 -4.12 -9.68 0.60
CA VAL A 73 -3.11 -10.37 -0.24
C VAL A 73 -3.76 -10.92 -1.51
N ARG A 74 -4.95 -11.53 -1.41
CA ARG A 74 -5.68 -12.05 -2.56
C ARG A 74 -6.05 -10.95 -3.56
N ILE A 75 -6.56 -9.82 -3.06
CA ILE A 75 -6.88 -8.64 -3.87
C ILE A 75 -5.64 -8.08 -4.56
N ALA A 76 -4.53 -7.97 -3.84
CA ALA A 76 -3.27 -7.48 -4.37
C ALA A 76 -2.71 -8.40 -5.47
N HIS A 77 -2.88 -9.72 -5.32
CA HIS A 77 -2.38 -10.73 -6.25
C HIS A 77 -3.17 -10.80 -7.57
N GLN A 78 -4.49 -10.65 -7.55
CA GLN A 78 -5.35 -10.88 -8.71
C GLN A 78 -5.33 -9.76 -9.78
N HIS A 79 -4.25 -8.98 -9.89
CA HIS A 79 -4.07 -7.82 -10.79
C HIS A 79 -5.13 -6.70 -10.70
N GLY A 80 -6.30 -6.90 -10.09
CA GLY A 80 -7.52 -6.27 -10.62
C GLY A 80 -8.40 -5.48 -9.67
N VAL A 81 -8.15 -5.44 -8.35
CA VAL A 81 -8.95 -4.56 -7.48
C VAL A 81 -8.05 -3.46 -6.94
N ARG A 82 -8.12 -2.30 -7.58
CA ARG A 82 -7.65 -1.03 -7.04
C ARG A 82 -8.81 -0.31 -6.36
N PRO A 83 -8.54 0.63 -5.44
CA PRO A 83 -9.60 1.47 -4.93
C PRO A 83 -10.30 2.25 -6.06
N PRO A 84 -11.59 2.60 -5.91
CA PRO A 84 -12.34 3.31 -6.94
C PRO A 84 -11.68 4.62 -7.36
N MET A 85 -11.63 4.89 -8.67
CA MET A 85 -11.05 6.12 -9.22
C MET A 85 -12.05 7.05 -9.87
N ASP A 86 -13.34 6.70 -9.97
CA ASP A 86 -14.32 7.45 -10.78
C ASP A 86 -14.40 8.93 -10.41
N TYR A 87 -14.45 9.24 -9.10
CA TYR A 87 -14.47 10.61 -8.60
C TYR A 87 -13.17 11.37 -8.97
N ILE A 88 -12.01 10.75 -8.77
CA ILE A 88 -10.71 11.37 -9.07
C ILE A 88 -10.56 11.57 -10.58
N LEU A 89 -10.98 10.60 -11.40
CA LEU A 89 -10.91 10.68 -12.85
C LEU A 89 -11.79 11.80 -13.41
N GLN A 90 -12.99 11.99 -12.85
CA GLN A 90 -13.87 13.10 -13.25
C GLN A 90 -13.36 14.46 -12.79
N THR A 91 -12.74 14.54 -11.60
CA THR A 91 -12.35 15.82 -10.98
C THR A 91 -10.95 16.26 -11.41
N TRP A 92 -10.01 15.32 -11.48
CA TRP A 92 -8.58 15.53 -11.69
C TRP A 92 -7.98 14.44 -12.60
N PRO A 93 -8.29 14.43 -13.91
CA PRO A 93 -7.89 13.34 -14.82
C PRO A 93 -6.38 13.14 -14.93
N ASP A 94 -5.58 14.22 -14.89
CA ASP A 94 -4.12 14.12 -14.93
C ASP A 94 -3.57 13.49 -13.65
N PHE A 95 -4.11 13.85 -12.48
CA PHE A 95 -3.78 13.22 -11.22
C PHE A 95 -4.21 11.74 -11.17
N ALA A 96 -5.37 11.41 -11.73
CA ALA A 96 -5.79 10.01 -11.91
C ALA A 96 -4.77 9.22 -12.75
N GLN A 97 -4.23 9.84 -13.81
CA GLN A 97 -3.17 9.23 -14.61
C GLN A 97 -1.90 8.99 -13.78
N VAL A 98 -1.49 9.94 -12.94
CA VAL A 98 -0.35 9.76 -12.01
C VAL A 98 -0.58 8.53 -11.12
N LEU A 99 -1.72 8.47 -10.43
CA LEU A 99 -2.07 7.34 -9.55
C LEU A 99 -2.01 6.01 -10.30
N SER A 100 -2.66 5.94 -11.47
CA SER A 100 -2.72 4.73 -12.29
C SER A 100 -1.35 4.17 -12.65
N LYS A 101 -0.40 5.03 -13.03
CA LYS A 101 0.96 4.61 -13.38
C LYS A 101 1.80 4.28 -12.15
N SER A 102 1.61 4.96 -11.03
CA SER A 102 2.39 4.73 -9.82
C SER A 102 2.05 3.43 -9.09
N TRP A 103 0.82 2.92 -9.22
CA TRP A 103 0.39 1.67 -8.57
C TRP A 103 0.17 0.50 -9.54
N CYS A 104 0.85 0.50 -10.69
CA CYS A 104 0.89 -0.63 -11.63
C CYS A 104 1.23 -1.93 -10.87
N HIS A 105 0.64 -3.06 -11.29
CA HIS A 105 0.92 -4.33 -10.63
C HIS A 105 2.38 -4.73 -10.79
N ASN A 106 2.89 -4.69 -12.03
CA ASN A 106 4.29 -4.91 -12.35
C ASN A 106 5.15 -3.72 -11.83
N PRO A 107 6.14 -3.95 -10.94
CA PRO A 107 7.02 -2.89 -10.43
C PRO A 107 7.78 -2.13 -11.52
N GLU A 108 8.16 -2.80 -12.61
CA GLU A 108 8.92 -2.21 -13.71
C GLU A 108 8.09 -1.23 -14.56
N GLU A 109 6.77 -1.37 -14.55
CA GLU A 109 5.84 -0.46 -15.22
C GLU A 109 5.43 0.73 -14.36
N ARG A 110 5.83 0.73 -13.08
CA ARG A 110 5.57 1.88 -12.20
C ARG A 110 6.51 3.01 -12.55
N LEU A 111 6.06 4.24 -12.33
CA LEU A 111 6.93 5.42 -12.35
C LEU A 111 8.11 5.21 -11.38
N SER A 112 9.28 5.73 -11.73
CA SER A 112 10.32 6.04 -10.73
C SER A 112 9.86 7.17 -9.82
N ALA A 113 10.53 7.36 -8.69
CA ALA A 113 10.25 8.50 -7.81
C ALA A 113 10.42 9.84 -8.53
N GLN A 114 11.41 9.95 -9.42
CA GLN A 114 11.64 11.17 -10.20
C GLN A 114 10.52 11.43 -11.22
N GLU A 115 10.08 10.40 -11.95
CA GLU A 115 8.98 10.52 -12.91
C GLU A 115 7.66 10.86 -12.21
N LEU A 116 7.43 10.28 -11.02
CA LEU A 116 6.28 10.62 -10.19
C LEU A 116 6.23 12.12 -9.88
N ILE A 117 7.35 12.70 -9.42
CA ILE A 117 7.43 14.14 -9.12
C ILE A 117 7.14 14.98 -10.36
N VAL A 118 7.78 14.67 -11.48
CA VAL A 118 7.58 15.40 -12.75
C VAL A 118 6.13 15.33 -13.22
N MET A 119 5.48 14.17 -13.09
CA MET A 119 4.07 14.02 -13.47
C MET A 119 3.12 14.72 -12.50
N LEU A 120 3.42 14.73 -11.20
CA LEU A 120 2.64 15.47 -10.20
C LEU A 120 2.71 16.98 -10.45
N ASP A 121 3.88 17.51 -10.76
CA ASP A 121 4.07 18.92 -11.07
C ASP A 121 3.24 19.35 -12.29
N ARG A 122 3.28 18.56 -13.37
CA ARG A 122 2.43 18.79 -14.55
C ARG A 122 0.94 18.71 -14.23
N ALA A 123 0.53 17.74 -13.43
CA ALA A 123 -0.87 17.62 -13.01
C ALA A 123 -1.30 18.81 -12.16
N TRP A 124 -0.41 19.34 -11.32
CA TRP A 124 -0.65 20.54 -10.52
C TRP A 124 -0.79 21.79 -11.40
N GLU A 125 0.13 22.01 -12.34
CA GLU A 125 0.07 23.12 -13.30
C GLU A 125 -1.22 23.12 -14.12
N ALA A 126 -1.69 21.92 -14.53
CA ALA A 126 -2.91 21.75 -15.30
C ALA A 126 -4.20 22.19 -14.56
N LEU A 127 -4.18 22.19 -13.22
CA LEU A 127 -5.28 22.72 -12.41
C LEU A 127 -5.39 24.25 -12.46
N GLY A 128 -4.39 24.91 -13.05
CA GLY A 128 -4.20 26.35 -12.98
C GLY A 128 -3.63 26.68 -11.61
N SER A 129 -2.37 27.13 -11.56
CA SER A 129 -1.79 27.64 -10.32
C SER A 129 -2.78 28.62 -9.68
N PRO A 130 -3.12 28.48 -8.38
CA PRO A 130 -3.78 29.57 -7.70
C PRO A 130 -2.87 30.77 -7.88
N ASN A 131 -3.34 31.79 -8.61
CA ASN A 131 -2.62 33.04 -8.74
C ASN A 131 -2.18 33.44 -7.33
N GLU A 132 -0.88 33.56 -7.11
CA GLU A 132 -0.35 34.19 -5.90
C GLU A 132 -0.84 35.64 -5.94
N GLY A 133 -1.99 35.87 -5.29
CA GLY A 133 -2.62 37.18 -5.11
C GLY A 133 -2.13 37.84 -3.83
#